data_AF-A0A3R7A0M7-F1
#
_entry.id   AF-A0A3R7A0M7-F1
#
_cell.length_a   1.000
_cell.length_b   1.000
_cell.length_c   1.000
_cell.angle_alpha   90.00
_cell.angle_beta   90.00
_cell.angle_gamma   90.00
#
_symmetry.space_group_name_H-M   'P 1'
#
loop_
_entity.id
_entity.type
_entity.pdbx_description
1 polymer ?
#
loop_
_entity_poly.entity_id
_entity_poly.type
_entity_poly.pdbx_seq_one_letter_code
_entity_poly.pdbx_strand_id
1 'polypeptide(L)'
;MNREYSDFQSLFNEKLRERGLTVKRLSELSNIATEHLENLSTGNFERMPPAPYIRGYLARLAPILGFDADSWWEELAREHTLRGSGASDELPKNRFARQSRAKFLIGGAVVILAAAYVALRFAYIFGEPEILITDPAQNPAYTRSAETVIRGNLSNADVLSVNGESVEVREGGGWEKAVTLQSGPNSFEIEAKKFLGREKRLTRQIFYEPIPQTTTTPLAPAN
;
A
#
# COMPACT_ATOMS: atom_id res chain seq x y z
N MET A 1 5.80 -32.98 -18.79
CA MET A 1 6.83 -34.03 -18.69
C MET A 1 8.02 -33.53 -19.49
N ASN A 2 9.15 -33.25 -18.84
CA ASN A 2 10.32 -32.69 -19.52
C ASN A 2 10.85 -33.72 -20.52
N ARG A 3 11.16 -33.32 -21.75
CA ARG A 3 11.47 -34.24 -22.86
C ARG A 3 12.72 -35.09 -22.56
N GLU A 4 13.60 -34.60 -21.70
CA GLU A 4 14.96 -35.12 -21.48
C GLU A 4 15.05 -36.11 -20.30
N TYR A 5 14.22 -35.99 -19.25
CA TYR A 5 14.05 -37.06 -18.25
C TYR A 5 13.57 -38.37 -18.86
N SER A 6 12.87 -38.26 -19.98
CA SER A 6 12.43 -39.40 -20.78
C SER A 6 13.61 -40.22 -21.29
N ASP A 7 14.78 -39.61 -21.52
CA ASP A 7 15.93 -40.27 -22.15
C ASP A 7 16.68 -41.15 -21.14
N PHE A 8 17.01 -40.62 -19.95
CA PHE A 8 17.59 -41.46 -18.87
C PHE A 8 16.60 -42.52 -18.38
N GLN A 9 15.32 -42.17 -18.24
CA GLN A 9 14.29 -43.14 -17.86
C GLN A 9 14.22 -44.30 -18.86
N SER A 10 14.26 -43.99 -20.15
CA SER A 10 14.23 -44.98 -21.23
C SER A 10 15.45 -45.90 -21.17
N LEU A 11 16.65 -45.32 -21.06
CA LEU A 11 17.89 -46.06 -20.89
C LEU A 11 17.83 -46.98 -19.66
N PHE A 12 17.42 -46.46 -18.51
CA PHE A 12 17.36 -47.22 -17.26
C PHE A 12 16.45 -48.43 -17.38
N ASN A 13 15.26 -48.25 -17.95
CA ASN A 13 14.29 -49.33 -18.17
C ASN A 13 14.77 -50.33 -19.25
N GLU A 14 15.46 -49.86 -20.29
CA GLU A 14 16.11 -50.70 -21.29
C GLU A 14 17.17 -51.60 -20.66
N LYS A 15 18.10 -51.03 -19.88
CA LYS A 15 19.16 -51.80 -19.19
C LYS A 15 18.64 -52.80 -18.17
N LEU A 16 17.56 -52.46 -17.45
CA LEU A 16 16.88 -53.41 -16.58
C LEU A 16 16.37 -54.64 -17.36
N ARG A 17 15.74 -54.42 -18.53
CA ARG A 17 15.23 -55.50 -19.38
C ARG A 17 16.35 -56.34 -19.99
N GLU A 18 17.41 -55.71 -20.51
CA GLU A 18 18.59 -56.41 -21.05
C GLU A 18 19.24 -57.35 -20.03
N ARG A 19 19.29 -56.92 -18.75
CA ARG A 19 19.87 -57.70 -17.66
C ARG A 19 18.88 -58.64 -16.97
N GLY A 20 17.61 -58.63 -17.38
CA GLY A 20 16.55 -59.42 -16.74
C GLY A 20 16.33 -59.08 -15.26
N LEU A 21 16.62 -57.83 -14.85
CA LEU A 21 16.55 -57.41 -13.46
C LEU A 21 15.21 -56.74 -13.16
N THR A 22 14.67 -57.03 -11.98
CA THR A 22 13.56 -56.25 -11.40
C THR A 22 14.12 -55.10 -10.56
N VAL A 23 13.33 -54.06 -10.36
CA VAL A 23 13.70 -52.93 -9.48
C VAL A 23 14.06 -53.41 -8.06
N LYS A 24 13.30 -54.38 -7.54
CA LYS A 24 13.59 -55.02 -6.25
C LYS A 24 14.94 -55.74 -6.24
N ARG A 25 15.26 -56.50 -7.28
CA ARG A 25 16.56 -57.19 -7.38
C ARG A 25 17.72 -56.19 -7.53
N LEU A 26 17.51 -55.12 -8.28
CA LEU A 26 18.50 -54.05 -8.42
C LEU A 26 18.73 -53.31 -7.10
N SER A 27 17.69 -53.12 -6.27
CA SER A 27 17.80 -52.56 -4.92
C SER A 27 18.73 -53.40 -4.04
N GLU A 28 18.54 -54.73 -4.04
CA GLU A 28 19.41 -55.67 -3.29
C GLU A 28 20.87 -55.62 -3.76
N LEU A 29 21.10 -55.53 -5.07
CA LEU A 29 22.45 -55.53 -5.65
C LEU A 29 23.19 -54.18 -5.46
N SER A 30 22.47 -53.07 -5.56
CA SER A 30 23.06 -51.72 -5.50
C SER A 30 23.04 -51.11 -4.09
N ASN A 31 22.29 -51.73 -3.17
CA ASN A 31 22.00 -51.18 -1.84
C ASN A 31 21.44 -49.75 -1.91
N ILE A 32 20.55 -49.52 -2.90
CA ILE A 32 19.78 -48.30 -3.09
C ILE A 32 18.33 -48.62 -2.77
N ALA A 33 17.65 -47.76 -2.00
CA ALA A 33 16.25 -47.98 -1.63
C ALA A 33 15.36 -48.16 -2.87
N THR A 34 14.45 -49.13 -2.83
CA THR A 34 13.54 -49.46 -3.94
C THR A 34 12.80 -48.23 -4.44
N GLU A 35 12.33 -47.36 -3.54
CA GLU A 35 11.62 -46.11 -3.86
C GLU A 35 12.43 -45.21 -4.82
N HIS A 36 13.74 -45.09 -4.64
CA HIS A 36 14.56 -44.25 -5.51
C HIS A 36 14.76 -44.88 -6.90
N LEU A 37 14.88 -46.20 -6.97
CA LEU A 37 14.98 -46.90 -8.25
C LEU A 37 13.64 -46.92 -9.01
N GLU A 38 12.52 -46.96 -8.29
CA GLU A 38 11.19 -46.78 -8.87
C GLU A 38 11.01 -45.35 -9.41
N ASN A 39 11.49 -44.34 -8.70
CA ASN A 39 11.48 -42.95 -9.18
C ASN A 39 12.33 -42.80 -10.46
N LEU A 40 13.49 -43.48 -10.57
CA LEU A 40 14.27 -43.51 -11.82
C LEU A 40 13.53 -44.22 -12.96
N SER A 41 12.88 -45.36 -12.68
CA SER A 41 12.11 -46.14 -13.67
C SER A 41 10.87 -45.40 -14.18
N THR A 42 10.25 -44.61 -13.33
CA THR A 42 9.03 -43.82 -13.63
C THR A 42 9.31 -42.40 -14.09
N GLY A 43 10.57 -41.96 -14.07
CA GLY A 43 10.98 -40.60 -14.45
C GLY A 43 10.59 -39.52 -13.43
N ASN A 44 10.32 -39.90 -12.18
CA ASN A 44 9.91 -38.99 -11.11
C ASN A 44 11.12 -38.35 -10.40
N PHE A 45 11.91 -37.58 -11.16
CA PHE A 45 13.12 -36.92 -10.65
C PHE A 45 12.85 -35.88 -9.56
N GLU A 46 11.63 -35.33 -9.48
CA GLU A 46 11.24 -34.40 -8.42
C GLU A 46 11.21 -35.02 -7.02
N ARG A 47 11.01 -36.35 -6.93
CA ARG A 47 11.04 -37.10 -5.66
C ARG A 47 12.40 -37.73 -5.37
N MET A 48 13.40 -37.47 -6.22
CA MET A 48 14.75 -37.97 -5.98
C MET A 48 15.42 -37.21 -4.82
N PRO A 49 16.37 -37.86 -4.12
CA PRO A 49 17.18 -37.20 -3.12
C PRO A 49 18.09 -36.13 -3.74
N PRO A 50 18.76 -35.30 -2.92
CA PRO A 50 19.63 -34.25 -3.43
C PRO A 50 20.71 -34.76 -4.39
N ALA A 51 21.15 -33.90 -5.30
CA ALA A 51 22.08 -34.20 -6.39
C ALA A 51 23.34 -35.03 -5.98
N PRO A 52 23.97 -34.81 -4.80
CA PRO A 52 25.09 -35.65 -4.36
C PRO A 52 24.75 -37.14 -4.22
N TYR A 53 23.53 -37.46 -3.78
CA TYR A 53 23.06 -38.85 -3.67
C TYR A 53 22.84 -39.47 -5.04
N ILE A 54 22.26 -38.71 -5.96
CA ILE A 54 22.00 -39.16 -7.34
C ILE A 54 23.32 -39.51 -8.03
N ARG A 55 24.35 -38.66 -7.89
CA ARG A 55 25.70 -38.97 -8.39
C ARG A 55 26.22 -40.30 -7.85
N GLY A 56 26.06 -40.52 -6.55
CA GLY A 56 26.42 -41.78 -5.90
C GLY A 56 25.63 -42.98 -6.44
N TYR A 57 24.35 -42.80 -6.77
CA TYR A 57 23.52 -43.86 -7.36
C TYR A 57 23.98 -44.22 -8.76
N LEU A 58 24.26 -43.25 -9.63
CA LEU A 58 24.80 -43.50 -10.97
C LEU A 58 26.09 -44.30 -10.92
N ALA A 59 27.02 -43.94 -10.02
CA ALA A 59 28.28 -44.65 -9.83
C ALA A 59 28.08 -46.12 -9.38
N ARG A 60 27.04 -46.43 -8.60
CA ARG A 60 26.71 -47.81 -8.18
C ARG A 60 25.97 -48.60 -9.26
N LEU A 61 25.11 -47.93 -10.03
CA LEU A 61 24.26 -48.56 -11.04
C LEU A 61 25.02 -48.85 -12.34
N ALA A 62 25.94 -47.98 -12.74
CA ALA A 62 26.76 -48.10 -13.94
C ALA A 62 27.43 -49.48 -14.11
N PRO A 63 28.16 -50.04 -13.12
CA PRO A 63 28.78 -51.36 -13.27
C PRO A 63 27.76 -52.51 -13.35
N ILE A 64 26.58 -52.37 -12.73
CA ILE A 64 25.55 -53.40 -12.70
C ILE A 64 24.79 -53.45 -14.04
N LEU A 65 24.45 -52.27 -14.56
CA LEU A 65 23.59 -52.12 -15.74
C LEU A 65 24.40 -51.95 -17.05
N GLY A 66 25.66 -51.53 -16.97
CA GLY A 66 26.56 -51.37 -18.11
C GLY A 66 26.32 -50.09 -18.90
N PHE A 67 26.37 -48.95 -18.21
CA PHE A 67 26.37 -47.62 -18.82
C PHE A 67 27.47 -46.75 -18.19
N ASP A 68 27.84 -45.64 -18.82
CA ASP A 68 28.85 -44.72 -18.29
C ASP A 68 28.24 -43.75 -17.26
N ALA A 69 28.73 -43.80 -16.01
CA ALA A 69 28.19 -43.00 -14.93
C ALA A 69 28.44 -41.49 -15.13
N ASP A 70 29.62 -41.13 -15.63
CA ASP A 70 30.05 -39.74 -15.72
C ASP A 70 29.32 -39.00 -16.84
N SER A 71 29.16 -39.60 -18.02
CA SER A 71 28.36 -39.03 -19.13
C SER A 71 26.93 -38.71 -18.68
N TRP A 72 26.26 -39.66 -18.00
CA TRP A 72 24.89 -39.47 -17.53
C TRP A 72 24.79 -38.53 -16.34
N TRP A 73 25.81 -38.46 -15.48
CA TRP A 73 25.86 -37.46 -14.44
C TRP A 73 25.95 -36.06 -15.03
N GLU A 74 26.80 -35.84 -16.03
CA GLU A 74 26.92 -34.53 -16.68
C GLU A 74 25.62 -34.12 -17.39
N GLU A 75 24.95 -35.07 -18.04
CA GLU A 75 23.65 -34.84 -18.68
C GLU A 75 22.60 -34.42 -17.66
N LEU A 76 22.42 -35.20 -16.58
CA LEU A 76 21.47 -34.89 -15.51
C LEU A 76 21.85 -33.64 -14.69
N ALA A 77 23.14 -33.31 -14.57
CA ALA A 77 23.61 -32.14 -13.85
C ALA A 77 23.48 -30.84 -14.65
N ARG A 78 23.61 -30.88 -15.98
CA ARG A 78 23.37 -29.72 -16.86
C ARG A 78 21.93 -29.23 -16.79
N GLU A 79 20.98 -30.12 -16.48
CA GLU A 79 19.55 -29.84 -16.46
C GLU A 79 19.05 -28.99 -15.27
N HIS A 80 19.91 -28.60 -14.32
CA HIS A 80 19.62 -27.62 -13.22
C HIS A 80 18.40 -27.91 -12.32
N THR A 81 17.79 -29.09 -12.41
CA THR A 81 16.55 -29.45 -11.68
C THR A 81 16.80 -30.38 -10.49
N LEU A 82 17.97 -31.00 -10.41
CA LEU A 82 18.32 -31.81 -9.25
C LEU A 82 18.48 -30.89 -8.04
N ARG A 83 17.71 -31.14 -6.97
CA ARG A 83 17.81 -30.39 -5.72
C ARG A 83 19.27 -30.44 -5.23
N GLY A 84 19.99 -29.33 -5.34
CA GLY A 84 21.32 -29.22 -4.78
C GLY A 84 21.24 -29.15 -3.25
N SER A 85 22.23 -29.73 -2.56
CA SER A 85 22.60 -29.28 -1.22
C SER A 85 23.33 -27.95 -1.38
N GLY A 86 22.61 -26.84 -1.35
CA GLY A 86 23.11 -25.51 -1.71
C GLY A 86 22.30 -24.39 -1.07
N ALA A 87 22.62 -23.14 -1.43
CA ALA A 87 22.25 -21.87 -0.75
C ALA A 87 20.78 -21.65 -0.32
N SER A 88 19.83 -22.50 -0.73
CA SER A 88 18.45 -22.53 -0.27
C SER A 88 18.18 -23.49 0.90
N ASP A 89 19.19 -24.21 1.40
CA ASP A 89 19.09 -25.09 2.55
C ASP A 89 19.08 -24.24 3.84
N GLU A 90 17.91 -24.07 4.44
CA GLU A 90 17.76 -23.36 5.70
C GLU A 90 18.09 -24.29 6.87
N LEU A 91 18.95 -23.82 7.79
CA LEU A 91 19.18 -24.52 9.05
C LEU A 91 17.84 -24.72 9.79
N PRO A 92 17.64 -25.87 10.44
CA PRO A 92 16.43 -26.13 11.21
C PRO A 92 16.25 -25.06 12.28
N LYS A 93 15.10 -24.37 12.23
CA LYS A 93 14.77 -23.30 13.17
C LYS A 93 14.79 -23.86 14.60
N ASN A 94 15.48 -23.15 15.50
CA ASN A 94 15.64 -23.58 16.89
C ASN A 94 14.28 -23.65 17.60
N ARG A 95 13.75 -24.88 17.72
CA ARG A 95 12.48 -25.21 18.38
C ARG A 95 12.47 -24.98 19.90
N PHE A 96 13.64 -24.74 20.50
CA PHE A 96 13.79 -24.40 21.93
C PHE A 96 13.98 -22.89 22.15
N ALA A 97 14.09 -22.08 21.08
CA ALA A 97 14.14 -20.64 21.22
C ALA A 97 12.80 -20.13 21.75
N ARG A 98 12.80 -19.54 22.95
CA ARG A 98 11.61 -18.92 23.55
C ARG A 98 11.18 -17.73 22.69
N GLN A 99 10.20 -17.94 21.82
CA GLN A 99 9.66 -16.87 20.98
C GLN A 99 9.06 -15.79 21.89
N SER A 100 9.70 -14.62 21.92
CA SER A 100 9.29 -13.52 22.79
C SER A 100 7.96 -12.95 22.32
N ARG A 101 6.97 -12.92 23.22
CA ARG A 101 5.69 -12.24 23.00
C ARG A 101 5.83 -10.71 23.02
N ALA A 102 7.02 -10.17 23.30
CA ALA A 102 7.26 -8.74 23.39
C ALA A 102 6.84 -7.98 22.13
N LYS A 103 7.02 -8.55 20.93
CA LYS A 103 6.59 -7.92 19.68
C LYS A 103 5.08 -7.68 19.64
N PHE A 104 4.28 -8.63 20.12
CA PHE A 104 2.83 -8.49 20.20
C PHE A 104 2.41 -7.54 21.32
N LEU A 105 3.10 -7.55 22.46
CA LEU A 105 2.84 -6.62 23.56
C LEU A 105 3.16 -5.17 23.17
N ILE A 106 4.30 -4.93 22.52
CA ILE A 106 4.71 -3.61 22.02
C ILE A 106 3.74 -3.16 20.93
N GLY A 107 3.43 -4.03 19.96
CA GLY A 107 2.46 -3.73 18.92
C GLY A 107 1.08 -3.37 19.50
N GLY A 108 0.59 -4.16 20.46
CA GLY A 108 -0.65 -3.90 21.18
C GLY A 108 -0.62 -2.57 21.94
N ALA A 109 0.48 -2.27 22.64
CA ALA A 109 0.63 -1.00 23.36
C ALA A 109 0.61 0.20 22.42
N VAL A 110 1.27 0.12 21.25
CA VAL A 110 1.24 1.18 20.23
C VAL A 110 -0.17 1.40 19.70
N VAL A 111 -0.90 0.33 19.41
CA VAL A 111 -2.30 0.41 18.94
C VAL A 111 -3.20 1.03 20.00
N ILE A 112 -3.05 0.63 21.26
CA ILE A 112 -3.82 1.21 22.38
C ILE A 112 -3.49 2.69 22.55
N LEU A 113 -2.21 3.07 22.46
CA LEU A 113 -1.81 4.47 22.60
C LEU A 113 -2.34 5.34 21.45
N ALA A 114 -2.31 4.82 20.22
CA ALA A 114 -2.92 5.49 19.06
C ALA A 114 -4.43 5.63 19.23
N ALA A 115 -5.13 4.56 19.65
CA ALA A 115 -6.56 4.60 19.90
C ALA A 115 -6.92 5.57 21.03
N ALA A 116 -6.15 5.59 22.11
CA ALA A 116 -6.32 6.54 23.22
C ALA A 116 -6.14 7.99 22.76
N TYR A 117 -5.12 8.27 21.94
CA TYR A 117 -4.91 9.60 21.36
C TYR A 117 -6.11 10.05 20.52
N VAL A 118 -6.60 9.19 19.61
CA VAL A 118 -7.77 9.49 18.78
C VAL A 118 -9.02 9.69 19.65
N ALA A 119 -9.23 8.86 20.67
CA ALA A 119 -10.37 8.99 21.57
C ALA A 119 -10.34 10.31 22.35
N LEU A 120 -9.18 10.70 22.91
CA LEU A 120 -9.01 11.97 23.61
C LEU A 120 -9.17 13.19 22.70
N ARG A 121 -8.86 13.06 21.41
CA ARG A 121 -8.97 14.13 20.39
C ARG A 121 -10.22 14.02 19.52
N PHE A 122 -11.15 13.13 19.84
CA PHE A 122 -12.27 12.80 18.96
C PHE A 122 -13.08 14.03 18.55
N ALA A 123 -13.49 14.86 19.53
CA ALA A 123 -14.26 16.07 19.27
C ALA A 123 -13.50 17.11 18.45
N TYR A 124 -12.17 17.17 18.57
CA TYR A 124 -11.35 18.06 17.76
C TYR A 124 -11.23 17.53 16.33
N ILE A 125 -11.02 16.24 16.12
CA ILE A 125 -10.83 15.66 14.77
C ILE A 125 -12.15 15.66 13.99
N PHE A 126 -13.23 15.19 14.62
CA PHE A 126 -14.52 14.95 13.97
C PHE A 126 -15.59 16.00 14.31
N GLY A 127 -15.26 17.00 15.11
CA GLY A 127 -16.19 18.09 15.45
C GLY A 127 -16.53 18.97 14.25
N GLU A 128 -17.60 19.73 14.39
CA GLU A 128 -18.02 20.71 13.39
C GLU A 128 -17.17 21.99 13.49
N PRO A 129 -16.81 22.62 12.36
CA PRO A 129 -16.22 23.96 12.35
C PRO A 129 -17.10 25.00 13.01
N GLU A 130 -16.50 25.99 13.67
CA GLU A 130 -17.21 27.14 14.21
C GLU A 130 -16.76 28.41 13.51
N ILE A 131 -17.70 29.09 12.87
CA ILE A 131 -17.49 30.35 12.15
C ILE A 131 -18.26 31.45 12.89
N LEU A 132 -17.56 32.49 13.33
CA LEU A 132 -18.15 33.69 13.89
C LEU A 132 -17.82 34.88 12.98
N ILE A 133 -18.83 35.58 12.49
CA ILE A 133 -18.63 36.81 11.71
C ILE A 133 -18.76 37.99 12.67
N THR A 134 -17.69 38.77 12.79
CA THR A 134 -17.61 39.93 13.69
C THR A 134 -17.96 41.22 12.97
N ASP A 135 -17.61 41.33 11.68
CA ASP A 135 -17.95 42.48 10.84
C ASP A 135 -18.28 42.05 9.41
N PRO A 136 -19.41 42.49 8.82
CA PRO A 136 -20.48 43.20 9.49
C PRO A 136 -21.27 42.28 10.43
N ALA A 137 -21.54 42.74 11.66
CA ALA A 137 -22.26 41.97 12.67
C ALA A 137 -23.71 41.66 12.27
N GLN A 138 -24.38 42.61 11.59
CA GLN A 138 -25.76 42.47 11.15
C GLN A 138 -25.90 41.60 9.89
N ASN A 139 -27.05 40.96 9.73
CA ASN A 139 -27.42 40.21 8.53
C ASN A 139 -28.91 40.44 8.22
N PRO A 140 -29.27 41.23 7.20
CA PRO A 140 -28.37 41.90 6.26
C PRO A 140 -27.67 43.13 6.86
N ALA A 141 -26.52 43.50 6.28
CA ALA A 141 -25.79 44.73 6.57
C ALA A 141 -25.98 45.77 5.45
N TYR A 142 -25.81 47.06 5.75
CA TYR A 142 -25.97 48.14 4.78
C TYR A 142 -24.72 49.01 4.73
N THR A 143 -24.27 49.36 3.53
CA THR A 143 -23.10 50.23 3.33
C THR A 143 -23.28 51.17 2.15
N ARG A 144 -22.53 52.27 2.17
CA ARG A 144 -22.46 53.27 1.09
C ARG A 144 -21.14 53.20 0.32
N SER A 145 -20.26 52.27 0.68
CA SER A 145 -18.99 52.01 0.00
C SER A 145 -19.14 50.83 -0.96
N ALA A 146 -18.54 50.93 -2.14
CA ALA A 146 -18.46 49.83 -3.11
C ALA A 146 -17.51 48.70 -2.66
N GLU A 147 -16.72 48.94 -1.60
CA GLU A 147 -15.82 47.95 -1.01
C GLU A 147 -16.07 47.84 0.48
N THR A 148 -16.04 46.61 1.00
CA THR A 148 -16.14 46.32 2.43
C THR A 148 -15.25 45.15 2.79
N VAL A 149 -14.94 45.01 4.08
CA VAL A 149 -14.19 43.86 4.59
C VAL A 149 -15.14 43.00 5.41
N ILE A 150 -15.15 41.70 5.16
CA ILE A 150 -15.80 40.73 6.03
C ILE A 150 -14.72 40.20 6.98
N ARG A 151 -14.99 40.28 8.28
CA ARG A 151 -14.09 39.82 9.35
C ARG A 151 -14.78 38.81 10.24
N GLY A 152 -13.99 37.91 10.78
CA GLY A 152 -14.50 36.91 11.71
C GLY A 152 -13.42 36.17 12.47
N ASN A 153 -13.88 35.22 13.26
CA ASN A 153 -13.06 34.21 13.90
C ASN A 153 -13.50 32.82 13.40
N LEU A 154 -12.54 31.94 13.23
CA LEU A 154 -12.70 30.56 12.82
C LEU A 154 -12.04 29.66 13.86
N SER A 155 -12.80 28.70 14.37
CA SER A 155 -12.30 27.67 15.26
C SER A 155 -12.61 26.28 14.68
N ASN A 156 -11.76 25.31 15.02
CA ASN A 156 -11.96 23.91 14.67
C ASN A 156 -12.14 23.63 13.16
N ALA A 157 -11.41 24.33 12.29
CA ALA A 157 -11.45 24.15 10.84
C ALA A 157 -10.03 24.11 10.25
N ASP A 158 -9.90 23.50 9.08
CA ASP A 158 -8.63 23.40 8.36
C ASP A 158 -8.55 24.39 7.19
N VAL A 159 -9.69 24.68 6.54
CA VAL A 159 -9.79 25.59 5.40
C VAL A 159 -11.00 26.50 5.56
N LEU A 160 -10.82 27.78 5.23
CA LEU A 160 -11.89 28.78 5.09
C LEU A 160 -11.96 29.25 3.64
N SER A 161 -13.18 29.45 3.15
CA SER A 161 -13.41 30.09 1.85
C SER A 161 -14.58 31.07 1.91
N VAL A 162 -14.50 32.11 1.08
CA VAL A 162 -15.56 33.09 0.86
C VAL A 162 -15.88 33.11 -0.63
N ASN A 163 -17.11 32.78 -1.00
CA ASN A 163 -17.54 32.55 -2.39
C ASN A 163 -16.62 31.59 -3.17
N GLY A 164 -16.12 30.55 -2.49
CA GLY A 164 -15.22 29.54 -3.08
C GLY A 164 -13.75 29.95 -3.17
N GLU A 165 -13.40 31.19 -2.83
CA GLU A 165 -11.99 31.63 -2.76
C GLU A 165 -11.42 31.40 -1.36
N SER A 166 -10.26 30.74 -1.28
CA SER A 166 -9.63 30.44 0.02
C SER A 166 -9.15 31.71 0.72
N VAL A 167 -9.41 31.80 2.02
CA VAL A 167 -9.03 32.94 2.87
C VAL A 167 -8.03 32.47 3.92
N GLU A 168 -6.95 33.22 4.07
CA GLU A 168 -5.93 32.95 5.08
C GLU A 168 -6.48 33.26 6.50
N VAL A 169 -6.23 32.35 7.43
CA VAL A 169 -6.61 32.46 8.83
C VAL A 169 -5.36 32.70 9.65
N ARG A 170 -5.34 33.81 10.40
CA ARG A 170 -4.22 34.21 11.26
C ARG A 170 -4.12 33.32 12.50
N GLU A 171 -2.97 33.37 13.16
CA GLU A 171 -2.81 32.78 14.50
C GLU A 171 -3.91 33.30 15.45
N GLY A 172 -4.60 32.38 16.13
CA GLY A 172 -5.76 32.70 16.98
C GLY A 172 -7.12 32.67 16.27
N GLY A 173 -7.18 32.28 15.00
CA GLY A 173 -8.43 32.03 14.28
C GLY A 173 -9.04 33.26 13.60
N GLY A 174 -8.42 34.43 13.72
CA GLY A 174 -8.90 35.65 13.07
C GLY A 174 -8.71 35.61 11.55
N TRP A 175 -9.71 36.06 10.79
CA TRP A 175 -9.63 36.14 9.34
C TRP A 175 -10.33 37.40 8.83
N GLU A 176 -9.91 37.85 7.64
CA GLU A 176 -10.56 38.95 6.95
C GLU A 176 -10.46 38.80 5.45
N LYS A 177 -11.49 39.28 4.74
CA LYS A 177 -11.54 39.28 3.28
C LYS A 177 -12.15 40.58 2.79
N ALA A 178 -11.39 41.34 2.01
CA ALA A 178 -11.93 42.47 1.27
C ALA A 178 -12.80 41.96 0.11
N VAL A 179 -14.00 42.53 -0.03
CA VAL A 179 -14.96 42.19 -1.07
C VAL A 179 -15.49 43.46 -1.75
N THR A 180 -15.65 43.39 -3.06
CA THR A 180 -16.27 44.44 -3.86
C THR A 180 -17.76 44.15 -4.01
N LEU A 181 -18.58 45.19 -3.92
CA LEU A 181 -20.03 45.14 -3.92
C LEU A 181 -20.58 45.70 -5.23
N GLN A 182 -21.58 45.01 -5.77
CA GLN A 182 -22.44 45.55 -6.82
C GLN A 182 -23.59 46.35 -6.20
N SER A 183 -24.10 47.35 -6.90
CA SER A 183 -25.24 48.14 -6.38
C SER A 183 -26.44 47.23 -6.09
N GLY A 184 -27.04 47.39 -4.92
CA GLY A 184 -28.12 46.53 -4.43
C GLY A 184 -27.64 45.40 -3.50
N PRO A 185 -28.37 44.28 -3.43
CA PRO A 185 -28.05 43.16 -2.54
C PRO A 185 -26.85 42.34 -3.04
N ASN A 186 -25.87 42.11 -2.17
CA ASN A 186 -24.76 41.19 -2.39
C ASN A 186 -24.83 40.06 -1.37
N SER A 187 -24.60 38.83 -1.81
CA SER A 187 -24.61 37.65 -0.94
C SER A 187 -23.25 36.97 -0.98
N PHE A 188 -22.68 36.74 0.19
CA PHE A 188 -21.40 36.07 0.37
C PHE A 188 -21.63 34.75 1.11
N GLU A 189 -21.21 33.64 0.51
CA GLU A 189 -21.17 32.32 1.16
C GLU A 189 -19.81 32.15 1.83
N ILE A 190 -19.82 31.95 3.15
CA ILE A 190 -18.65 31.67 3.96
C ILE A 190 -18.70 30.19 4.34
N GLU A 191 -17.70 29.45 3.91
CA GLU A 191 -17.63 28.01 4.10
C GLU A 191 -16.33 27.63 4.82
N ALA A 192 -16.45 26.89 5.90
CA ALA A 192 -15.32 26.28 6.61
C ALA A 192 -15.38 24.76 6.54
N LYS A 193 -14.24 24.13 6.29
CA LYS A 193 -14.11 22.68 6.12
C LYS A 193 -13.04 22.09 7.02
N LYS A 194 -13.29 20.88 7.52
CA LYS A 194 -12.25 19.99 8.05
C LYS A 194 -11.90 18.91 7.03
N PHE A 195 -10.65 18.46 7.00
CA PHE A 195 -10.20 17.37 6.14
C PHE A 195 -10.83 16.02 6.47
N LEU A 196 -10.99 15.74 7.77
CA LEU A 196 -11.51 14.47 8.29
C LEU A 196 -12.88 14.63 8.98
N GLY A 197 -13.44 15.83 8.94
CA GLY A 197 -14.61 16.20 9.72
C GLY A 197 -15.71 16.80 8.85
N ARG A 198 -16.58 17.57 9.50
CA ARG A 198 -17.72 18.21 8.85
C ARG A 198 -17.33 19.55 8.24
N GLU A 199 -18.26 20.09 7.46
CA GLU A 199 -18.21 21.46 6.96
C GLU A 199 -19.34 22.29 7.56
N LYS A 200 -19.15 23.61 7.59
CA LYS A 200 -20.16 24.59 8.00
C LYS A 200 -20.22 25.72 6.98
N ARG A 201 -21.44 26.10 6.61
CA ARG A 201 -21.72 27.15 5.64
C ARG A 201 -22.61 28.22 6.26
N LEU A 202 -22.26 29.48 6.05
CA LEU A 202 -23.02 30.65 6.46
C LEU A 202 -23.16 31.62 5.29
N THR A 203 -24.28 32.30 5.20
CA THR A 203 -24.49 33.35 4.19
C THR A 203 -24.55 34.73 4.85
N ARG A 204 -23.77 35.68 4.34
CA ARG A 204 -23.79 37.08 4.77
C ARG A 204 -24.29 37.97 3.63
N GLN A 205 -25.35 38.72 3.89
CA GLN A 205 -25.93 39.65 2.93
C GLN A 205 -25.50 41.08 3.24
N ILE A 206 -25.07 41.81 2.22
CA ILE A 206 -24.63 43.21 2.30
C ILE A 206 -25.31 44.01 1.19
N PHE A 207 -26.07 45.03 1.56
CA PHE A 207 -26.73 45.95 0.66
C PHE A 207 -25.85 47.17 0.43
N TYR A 208 -25.53 47.45 -0.83
CA TYR A 208 -24.78 48.64 -1.22
C TYR A 208 -25.69 49.66 -1.90
N GLU A 209 -25.86 50.82 -1.26
CA GLU A 209 -26.59 51.96 -1.80
C GLU A 209 -25.66 53.19 -1.93
N PRO A 210 -25.25 53.56 -3.15
CA PRO A 210 -24.38 54.73 -3.35
C PRO A 210 -25.13 56.03 -3.03
N ILE A 211 -24.44 56.99 -2.43
CA ILE A 211 -24.97 58.35 -2.31
C ILE A 211 -25.01 58.94 -3.72
N PRO A 212 -26.16 59.44 -4.22
CA PRO A 212 -26.20 60.13 -5.49
C PRO A 212 -25.27 61.34 -5.43
N GLN A 213 -24.26 61.38 -6.29
CA GLN A 213 -23.39 62.55 -6.41
C GLN A 213 -24.25 63.71 -6.90
N THR A 214 -24.47 64.72 -6.07
CA THR A 214 -25.06 65.99 -6.51
C THR A 214 -24.14 66.59 -7.54
N THR A 215 -24.49 66.43 -8.81
CA THR A 215 -23.82 67.12 -9.91
C THR A 215 -24.11 68.60 -9.72
N THR A 216 -23.20 69.34 -9.10
CA THR A 216 -23.22 70.80 -9.11
C THR A 216 -22.94 71.23 -10.55
N THR A 217 -24.00 71.34 -11.35
CA THR A 217 -23.95 72.02 -12.64
C THR A 217 -23.43 73.44 -12.38
N PRO A 218 -22.26 73.83 -12.90
CA PRO A 218 -21.79 75.20 -12.73
C PRO A 218 -22.77 76.14 -13.44
N LEU A 219 -23.30 77.13 -12.72
CA LEU A 219 -24.09 78.19 -13.33
C LEU A 219 -23.25 78.86 -14.41
N ALA A 220 -23.75 78.84 -15.65
CA ALA A 220 -23.20 79.61 -16.74
C ALA A 220 -23.20 81.10 -16.37
N PRO A 221 -22.10 81.85 -16.65
CA PRO A 221 -22.10 83.28 -16.43
C PRO A 221 -23.13 83.94 -17.36
N ALA A 222 -23.97 84.80 -16.78
CA ALA A 222 -24.91 85.63 -17.54
C ALA A 222 -24.11 86.68 -18.34
N ASN A 223 -24.36 86.74 -19.65
CA ASN A 223 -23.93 87.82 -20.55
C ASN A 223 -24.90 89.00 -20.47
#